data_AF-A0A238L9D5-F1
#
_entry.id   AF-A0A238L9D5-F1
#
_cell.length_a   1.000
_cell.length_b   1.000
_cell.length_c   1.000
_cell.angle_alpha   90.00
_cell.angle_beta   90.00
_cell.angle_gamma   90.00
#
_symmetry.space_group_name_H-M   'P 1'
#
loop_
_entity.id
_entity.type
_entity.pdbx_description
1 polymer ?
#
loop_
_entity_poly.entity_id
_entity_poly.type
_entity_poly.pdbx_seq_one_letter_code
_entity_poly.pdbx_strand_id
1 'polypeptide(L)' 'MVAGLSPGVFEFRGTAAFAPSGNSELRLFETPTGSTIVQFDADGNGTIDAEIRVANVIGLTATDFVL' A
#
# COMPACT_ATOMS: atom_id res chain seq x y z
N MET A 1 3.24 19.60 -15.23
CA MET A 1 3.07 18.91 -13.93
C MET A 1 4.36 18.14 -13.67
N VAL A 2 5.15 18.52 -12.66
CA VAL A 2 6.45 17.90 -12.36
C VAL A 2 6.23 16.85 -11.27
N ALA A 3 6.14 15.58 -11.66
CA ALA A 3 6.05 14.41 -10.78
C ALA A 3 7.46 13.97 -10.34
N GLY A 4 8.24 14.89 -9.75
CA GLY A 4 9.70 14.77 -9.76
C GLY A 4 10.43 15.02 -8.45
N LEU A 5 9.79 15.00 -7.28
CA LEU A 5 10.50 15.21 -6.00
C LEU A 5 9.91 14.42 -4.80
N SER A 6 9.73 13.10 -4.96
CA SER A 6 10.22 12.13 -3.96
C SER A 6 10.84 10.95 -4.70
N PRO A 7 11.98 10.41 -4.28
CA PRO A 7 12.37 9.07 -4.70
C PRO A 7 11.36 8.09 -4.08
N GLY A 8 10.67 7.28 -4.90
CA GLY A 8 9.88 6.15 -4.44
C GLY A 8 8.36 6.31 -4.65
N VAL A 9 7.90 6.05 -5.88
CA VAL A 9 6.53 5.56 -6.11
C VAL A 9 6.39 4.30 -5.27
N PHE A 10 5.40 4.22 -4.38
CA PHE A 10 5.16 2.99 -3.62
C PHE A 10 4.96 1.82 -4.59
N GLU A 11 5.65 0.70 -4.38
CA GLU A 11 5.37 -0.54 -5.12
C GLU A 11 4.04 -1.11 -4.65
N PHE A 12 3.07 -1.23 -5.57
CA PHE A 12 1.78 -1.84 -5.24
C PHE A 12 1.89 -3.36 -5.20
N ARG A 13 1.70 -3.94 -4.00
CA ARG A 13 1.80 -5.38 -3.73
C ARG A 13 0.46 -6.11 -3.84
N GLY A 14 -0.66 -5.38 -3.96
CA GLY A 14 -2.00 -5.96 -3.82
C GLY A 14 -2.13 -6.62 -2.45
N THR A 15 -2.64 -7.85 -2.38
CA THR A 15 -2.82 -8.58 -1.11
C THR A 15 -1.57 -9.33 -0.64
N ALA A 16 -0.48 -9.30 -1.40
CA ALA A 16 0.77 -9.92 -1.01
C ALA A 16 1.36 -9.25 0.24
N ALA A 17 2.19 -9.99 0.98
CA ALA A 17 2.95 -9.44 2.08
C ALA A 17 4.04 -8.48 1.58
N PHE A 18 4.46 -7.57 2.47
CA PHE A 18 5.65 -6.76 2.24
C PHE A 18 6.90 -7.64 2.11
N ALA A 19 7.85 -7.17 1.31
CA ALA A 19 9.19 -7.71 1.23
C ALA A 19 10.18 -6.71 1.83
N PRO A 20 11.29 -7.17 2.44
CA PRO A 20 12.39 -6.29 2.83
C PRO A 20 13.19 -5.89 1.58
N SER A 21 12.54 -5.20 0.64
CA SER A 21 13.04 -4.87 -0.69
C SER A 21 13.92 -3.62 -0.69
N GLY A 22 13.85 -2.81 0.37
CA GLY A 22 14.43 -1.46 0.42
C GLY A 22 13.67 -0.42 -0.40
N ASN A 23 12.57 -0.81 -1.06
CA ASN A 23 11.64 0.09 -1.72
C ASN A 23 10.45 0.36 -0.80
N SER A 24 9.84 1.54 -0.92
CA SER A 24 8.55 1.76 -0.27
C SER A 24 7.46 0.89 -0.92
N GLU A 25 6.63 0.20 -0.13
CA GLU A 25 5.59 -0.72 -0.61
C GLU A 25 4.20 -0.39 -0.03
N LEU A 26 3.15 -0.59 -0.83
CA LEU A 26 1.74 -0.48 -0.42
C LEU A 26 1.05 -1.83 -0.64
N ARG A 27 0.39 -2.33 0.40
CA ARG A 27 -0.43 -3.55 0.32
C ARG A 27 -1.84 -3.35 0.84
N LEU A 28 -2.71 -4.28 0.46
CA LEU A 28 -4.10 -4.36 0.86
C LEU A 28 -4.29 -5.54 1.81
N PHE A 29 -4.94 -5.27 2.94
CA PHE A 29 -5.44 -6.30 3.84
C PHE A 29 -6.96 -6.23 3.87
N GLU A 30 -7.61 -7.17 3.19
CA GLU A 30 -9.07 -7.27 3.18
C GLU A 30 -9.55 -8.04 4.41
N THR A 31 -10.42 -7.39 5.18
CA THR A 31 -11.01 -7.98 6.38
C THR A 31 -12.18 -8.89 5.99
N PRO A 32 -12.45 -9.97 6.76
CA PRO A 32 -13.63 -10.82 6.53
C PRO A 32 -14.97 -10.08 6.58
N THR A 33 -15.00 -8.91 7.23
CA THR A 33 -16.16 -8.03 7.36
C THR A 33 -16.33 -7.06 6.19
N GLY A 34 -15.56 -7.21 5.10
CA GLY A 34 -15.76 -6.48 3.85
C GLY A 34 -15.15 -5.07 3.82
N SER A 35 -14.16 -4.78 4.65
CA SER A 35 -13.38 -3.53 4.62
C SER A 35 -11.93 -3.79 4.24
N THR A 36 -11.25 -2.81 3.68
CA THR A 36 -9.82 -2.88 3.34
C THR A 36 -9.01 -2.01 4.29
N ILE A 37 -7.91 -2.56 4.80
CA ILE A 37 -6.84 -1.80 5.45
C ILE A 37 -5.73 -1.62 4.40
N VAL A 38 -5.48 -0.38 4.01
CA VAL A 38 -4.33 -0.01 3.18
C VAL A 38 -3.14 0.15 4.12
N GLN A 39 -2.11 -0.67 3.94
CA GLN A 39 -0.91 -0.67 4.77
C GLN A 39 0.26 -0.14 3.96
N PHE A 40 1.17 0.55 4.63
CA PHE A 40 2.36 1.15 4.03
C PHE A 40 3.62 0.65 4.74
N ASP A 41 4.63 0.29 3.95
CA ASP A 41 6.02 0.11 4.35
C ASP A 41 6.81 1.21 3.64
N ALA A 42 7.10 2.29 4.34
CA ALA A 42 7.69 3.48 3.75
C ALA A 42 9.22 3.36 3.64
N ASP A 43 9.86 2.63 4.56
CA ASP A 43 11.31 2.47 4.58
C ASP A 43 11.81 1.17 3.90
N GLY A 44 10.89 0.31 3.45
CA GLY A 44 11.18 -0.92 2.71
C GLY A 44 11.76 -2.03 3.57
N ASN A 45 11.50 -2.01 4.89
CA ASN A 45 12.03 -2.97 5.85
C ASN A 45 11.18 -4.25 5.96
N GLY A 46 10.06 -4.34 5.23
CA GLY A 46 9.14 -5.46 5.24
C GLY A 46 8.10 -5.41 6.36
N THR A 47 7.97 -4.29 7.07
CA THR A 47 7.04 -4.11 8.20
C THR A 47 6.07 -2.95 7.97
N ILE A 48 5.00 -2.91 8.76
CA ILE A 48 3.94 -1.91 8.59
C ILE A 48 4.33 -0.66 9.38
N ASP A 49 4.49 0.45 8.66
CA ASP A 49 4.74 1.77 9.23
C ASP A 49 3.45 2.56 9.49
N ALA A 50 2.44 2.37 8.63
CA ALA A 50 1.16 3.09 8.72
C ALA A 50 -0.02 2.31 8.13
N GLU A 51 -1.23 2.71 8.53
CA GLU A 51 -2.50 2.14 8.03
C GLU A 51 -3.58 3.19 7.77
N ILE A 52 -4.39 2.97 6.72
CA ILE A 52 -5.67 3.64 6.47
C ILE A 52 -6.77 2.59 6.39
N ARG A 53 -7.89 2.80 7.08
CA ARG A 53 -9.06 1.89 7.05
C ARG A 53 -10.15 2.44 6.14
N VAL A 54 -10.46 1.68 5.09
CA VAL A 54 -11.52 1.99 4.13
C VAL A 54 -12.71 1.08 4.41
N ALA A 55 -13.76 1.66 4.99
CA ALA A 55 -14.92 0.90 5.44
C ALA A 55 -15.77 0.43 4.25
N ASN A 56 -16.23 -0.83 4.32
CA ASN A 56 -17.16 -1.44 3.36
C ASN A 56 -16.67 -1.42 1.89
N VAL A 57 -15.36 -1.55 1.69
CA VAL A 57 -14.72 -1.63 0.37
C VAL A 57 -13.78 -2.83 0.37
N ILE A 58 -13.81 -3.59 -0.71
CA ILE A 58 -12.85 -4.65 -1.08
C ILE A 58 -12.58 -4.54 -2.60
N GLY A 59 -11.55 -5.21 -3.08
CA GLY A 59 -11.22 -5.26 -4.50
C GLY A 59 -10.53 -4.00 -5.02
N LEU A 60 -9.89 -3.21 -4.15
CA LEU A 60 -9.03 -2.12 -4.60
C LEU A 60 -7.88 -2.67 -5.43
N THR A 61 -7.48 -1.91 -6.43
CA THR A 61 -6.42 -2.24 -7.37
C THR A 61 -5.42 -1.09 -7.45
N ALA A 62 -4.32 -1.28 -8.18
CA ALA A 62 -3.31 -0.23 -8.35
C ALA A 62 -3.90 1.08 -8.94
N THR A 63 -4.96 1.02 -9.74
CA THR A 63 -5.56 2.21 -10.39
C THR A 63 -6.35 3.09 -9.44
N ASP A 64 -6.66 2.61 -8.23
CA ASP A 64 -7.38 3.36 -7.21
C ASP A 64 -6.45 4.29 -6.41
N PHE A 65 -5.15 4.28 -6.72
CA PHE A 65 -4.12 5.06 -6.03
C PHE A 65 -3.36 5.94 -7.02
N VAL A 66 -2.94 7.12 -6.53
CA VAL A 66 -1.88 7.91 -7.15
C VAL A 66 -0.61 7.59 -6.39
N LEU A 67 0.35 6.98 -7.07
CA LEU A 67 1.60 6.46 -6.50
C LEU A 67 2.80 7.22 -7.04
#